data_AF-A0A318SN92-F1
#
_entry.id   AF-A0A318SN92-F1
#
_cell.length_a   1.000
_cell.length_b   1.000
_cell.length_c   1.000
_cell.angle_alpha   90.00
_cell.angle_beta   90.00
_cell.angle_gamma   90.00
#
_symmetry.space_group_name_H-M   'P 1'
#
loop_
_entity.id
_entity.type
_entity.pdbx_description
1 polymer ?
#
loop_
_entity_poly.entity_id
_entity_poly.type
_entity_poly.pdbx_seq_one_letter_code
_entity_poly.pdbx_strand_id
1 'polypeptide(L)'
;MIAPTIAEYLSYGNLQIAAESFIRDEKTIWTVDNLRDRALTGGTRADTFVGFDFRDDRLTGGAGDDALQGAGGSDVLSGDAGDDTLDGGLGDDVYLLRLGDGHDVIRNTGGADTLRFGPGIDAENLRLIRTSTPLPAKEFFQPTTRFSVADSLMVVLPNGEQAWIPDYFASENAIETLEFENGRGGISRIYKVASPICRVPRTPCRAPRAMTVIW
;
A
#
# COMPACT_ATOMS: atom_id res chain seq x y z
N MET A 1 8.23 26.89 -7.58
CA MET A 1 7.73 26.04 -8.68
C MET A 1 8.43 24.71 -8.56
N ILE A 2 7.71 23.69 -8.09
CA ILE A 2 8.20 22.31 -8.13
C ILE A 2 7.99 21.86 -9.58
N ALA A 3 9.02 21.28 -10.21
CA ALA A 3 8.88 20.76 -11.57
C ALA A 3 7.92 19.56 -11.53
N PRO A 4 6.90 19.51 -12.40
CA PRO A 4 5.99 18.38 -12.44
C PRO A 4 6.75 17.10 -12.77
N THR A 5 6.34 15.97 -12.17
CA THR A 5 6.93 14.66 -12.47
C THR A 5 6.51 14.22 -13.88
N ILE A 6 7.23 13.25 -14.45
CA ILE A 6 6.87 12.67 -15.76
C ILE A 6 5.45 12.08 -15.73
N ALA A 7 5.00 11.55 -14.58
CA ALA A 7 3.64 11.03 -14.39
C ALA A 7 2.57 12.14 -14.52
N GLU A 8 2.79 13.30 -13.91
CA GLU A 8 1.90 14.46 -14.05
C GLU A 8 1.84 14.98 -15.50
N TYR A 9 2.91 14.81 -16.26
CA TYR A 9 2.94 15.17 -17.69
C TYR A 9 2.14 14.19 -18.57
N LEU A 10 1.97 12.94 -18.12
CA LEU A 10 1.31 11.85 -18.86
C LEU A 10 -0.19 11.70 -18.51
N SER A 11 -0.68 12.38 -17.47
CA SER A 11 -2.07 12.34 -16.97
C SER A 11 -3.03 13.26 -17.76
N TYR A 12 -2.53 14.36 -18.34
CA TYR A 12 -3.33 15.22 -19.22
C TYR A 12 -3.54 14.52 -20.57
N GLY A 13 -4.59 13.70 -20.65
CA GLY A 13 -4.99 12.84 -21.77
C GLY A 13 -5.26 13.49 -23.13
N ASN A 14 -4.47 14.47 -23.54
CA ASN A 14 -4.44 15.06 -24.88
C ASN A 14 -3.02 15.37 -25.39
N LEU A 15 -1.95 15.02 -24.68
CA LEU A 15 -0.68 14.81 -25.38
C LEU A 15 -0.71 13.40 -25.97
N GLN A 16 -1.17 13.32 -27.23
CA GLN A 16 -0.45 12.47 -28.17
C GLN A 16 1.02 12.84 -28.02
N ILE A 17 1.80 12.06 -27.26
CA ILE A 17 3.10 11.68 -27.81
C ILE A 17 2.71 10.85 -29.02
N ALA A 18 2.42 11.56 -30.13
CA ALA A 18 2.19 10.99 -31.43
C ALA A 18 3.35 10.03 -31.60
N ALA A 19 3.05 8.74 -31.74
CA ALA A 19 3.98 7.62 -31.71
C ALA A 19 5.40 7.97 -32.18
N GLU A 20 6.19 8.58 -31.31
CA GLU A 20 7.58 8.88 -31.55
C GLU A 20 8.28 7.86 -30.70
N SER A 21 8.39 6.69 -31.32
CA SER A 21 9.29 5.65 -30.91
C SER A 21 10.64 6.31 -30.56
N PHE A 22 10.98 6.36 -29.28
CA PHE A 22 12.33 6.74 -28.85
C PHE A 22 13.28 5.60 -29.19
N ILE A 23 13.67 5.51 -30.47
CA ILE A 23 14.56 4.47 -30.97
C ILE A 23 15.94 4.69 -30.34
N ARG A 24 16.28 3.90 -29.32
CA ARG A 24 17.69 3.75 -28.92
C ARG A 24 18.40 2.70 -29.77
N ASP A 25 17.67 1.72 -30.30
CA ASP A 25 18.10 0.72 -31.28
C ASP A 25 16.86 0.16 -32.00
N GLU A 26 16.99 -0.29 -33.26
CA GLU A 26 15.90 -0.77 -34.16
C GLU A 26 15.04 -1.95 -33.62
N LYS A 27 15.24 -2.37 -32.36
CA LYS A 27 14.54 -3.46 -31.69
C LYS A 27 13.76 -3.06 -30.44
N THR A 28 13.78 -1.78 -30.03
CA THR A 28 13.03 -1.32 -28.85
C THR A 28 12.05 -0.21 -29.24
N ILE A 29 10.78 -0.57 -29.37
CA ILE A 29 9.68 0.38 -29.49
C ILE A 29 9.19 0.68 -28.07
N TRP A 30 9.46 1.90 -27.58
CA TRP A 30 8.81 2.41 -26.38
C TRP A 30 7.41 2.90 -26.76
N THR A 31 6.38 2.21 -26.29
CA THR A 31 5.01 2.72 -26.31
C THR A 31 4.81 3.69 -25.15
N VAL A 32 3.76 4.52 -25.22
CA VAL A 32 3.37 5.38 -24.09
C VAL A 32 3.11 4.55 -22.84
N ASP A 33 2.53 3.36 -22.97
CA ASP A 33 2.27 2.46 -21.84
C ASP A 33 3.58 1.95 -21.22
N ASN A 34 4.57 1.57 -22.04
CA ASN A 34 5.88 1.16 -21.53
C ASN A 34 6.61 2.32 -20.81
N LEU A 35 6.37 3.57 -21.21
CA LEU A 35 6.93 4.73 -20.54
C LEU A 35 6.20 5.04 -19.23
N ARG A 36 4.87 4.87 -19.18
CA ARG A 36 4.07 5.01 -17.96
C ARG A 36 4.50 4.00 -16.91
N ASP A 37 4.60 2.72 -17.27
CA ASP A 37 5.00 1.67 -16.32
C ASP A 37 6.43 1.91 -15.78
N ARG A 38 7.35 2.41 -16.63
CA ARG A 38 8.71 2.78 -16.18
C ARG A 38 8.75 4.04 -15.33
N ALA A 39 7.79 4.94 -15.49
CA ALA A 39 7.71 6.17 -14.71
C ALA A 39 7.28 5.91 -13.25
N LEU A 40 6.73 4.72 -12.98
CA LEU A 40 6.26 4.27 -11.66
C LEU A 40 7.19 3.21 -11.04
N THR A 41 8.44 3.13 -11.52
CA THR A 41 9.48 2.25 -10.96
C THR A 41 10.65 3.08 -10.46
N GLY A 42 10.93 3.00 -9.17
CA GLY A 42 11.96 3.77 -8.50
C GLY A 42 13.30 3.03 -8.41
N GLY A 43 14.24 3.71 -7.76
CA GLY A 43 15.65 3.36 -7.76
C GLY A 43 16.15 2.93 -6.39
N THR A 44 17.22 3.57 -5.93
CA THR A 44 17.80 3.35 -4.59
C THR A 44 17.71 4.62 -3.73
N ARG A 45 16.84 5.53 -4.11
CA ARG A 45 16.66 6.84 -3.47
C ARG A 45 15.19 6.97 -3.15
N ALA A 46 14.89 7.81 -2.16
CA ALA A 46 13.53 8.26 -1.91
C ALA A 46 12.91 8.88 -3.17
N ASP A 47 11.86 8.25 -3.65
CA ASP A 47 11.09 8.58 -4.82
C ASP A 47 9.65 8.98 -4.41
N THR A 48 8.97 9.71 -5.29
CA THR A 48 7.57 10.12 -5.09
C THR A 48 6.82 9.86 -6.38
N PHE A 49 5.93 8.89 -6.36
CA PHE A 49 5.13 8.51 -7.52
C PHE A 49 3.65 8.71 -7.25
N VAL A 50 2.97 9.21 -8.28
CA VAL A 50 1.52 9.27 -8.36
C VAL A 50 1.14 8.56 -9.66
N GLY A 51 0.26 7.57 -9.57
CA GLY A 51 -0.32 6.84 -10.68
C GLY A 51 -1.32 7.71 -11.45
N PHE A 52 -2.21 7.05 -12.17
CA PHE A 52 -3.08 7.65 -13.17
C PHE A 52 -4.55 7.31 -12.91
N ASP A 53 -5.40 8.32 -12.75
CA ASP A 53 -6.83 8.21 -12.37
C ASP A 53 -7.73 7.26 -13.21
N PHE A 54 -7.28 6.77 -14.37
CA PHE A 54 -8.12 6.09 -15.35
C PHE A 54 -7.60 4.70 -15.78
N ARG A 55 -6.68 4.12 -15.02
CA ARG A 55 -6.11 2.80 -15.33
C ARG A 55 -5.56 2.12 -14.09
N ASP A 56 -5.29 0.83 -14.25
CA ASP A 56 -4.55 0.07 -13.25
C ASP A 56 -3.05 0.27 -13.45
N ASP A 57 -2.37 0.57 -12.34
CA ASP A 57 -0.94 0.84 -12.28
C ASP A 57 -0.18 -0.18 -11.43
N ARG A 58 1.13 -0.25 -11.70
CA ARG A 58 2.08 -0.97 -10.85
C ARG A 58 3.13 0.02 -10.39
N LEU A 59 3.11 0.33 -9.09
CA LEU A 59 4.05 1.24 -8.46
C LEU A 59 5.07 0.41 -7.68
N THR A 60 6.35 0.69 -7.89
CA THR A 60 7.46 0.04 -7.18
C THR A 60 8.45 1.12 -6.75
N GLY A 61 8.65 1.28 -5.44
CA GLY A 61 9.54 2.28 -4.86
C GLY A 61 11.01 1.93 -5.05
N GLY A 62 11.38 0.68 -4.72
CA GLY A 62 12.72 0.16 -4.93
C GLY A 62 13.50 0.16 -3.63
N ALA A 63 14.48 1.03 -3.45
CA ALA A 63 15.07 1.23 -2.13
C ALA A 63 15.08 2.71 -1.78
N GLY A 64 15.03 3.02 -0.49
CA GLY A 64 14.85 4.38 -0.01
C GLY A 64 13.47 4.55 0.59
N ASP A 65 13.22 5.72 1.18
CA ASP A 65 11.93 6.01 1.82
C ASP A 65 10.99 6.65 0.80
N ASP A 66 10.13 5.85 0.20
CA ASP A 66 9.33 6.20 -0.95
C ASP A 66 7.91 6.61 -0.56
N ALA A 67 7.32 7.44 -1.41
CA ALA A 67 5.93 7.84 -1.31
C ALA A 67 5.21 7.45 -2.61
N LEU A 68 4.33 6.46 -2.55
CA LEU A 68 3.58 5.92 -3.68
C LEU A 68 2.08 6.17 -3.53
N GLN A 69 1.46 6.80 -4.53
CA GLN A 69 0.01 7.00 -4.61
C GLN A 69 -0.55 6.40 -5.91
N GLY A 70 -1.44 5.41 -5.86
CA GLY A 70 -2.05 4.77 -7.05
C GLY A 70 -3.02 5.68 -7.81
N ALA A 71 -3.74 6.52 -7.06
CA ALA A 71 -4.75 7.48 -7.53
C ALA A 71 -6.11 6.84 -7.85
N GLY A 72 -6.32 6.29 -9.04
CA GLY A 72 -7.61 5.68 -9.39
C GLY A 72 -7.43 4.52 -10.35
N GLY A 73 -8.00 3.37 -10.03
CA GLY A 73 -7.72 2.13 -10.74
C GLY A 73 -7.69 0.96 -9.76
N SER A 74 -7.31 -0.23 -10.22
CA SER A 74 -6.97 -1.35 -9.33
C SER A 74 -5.46 -1.53 -9.32
N ASP A 75 -4.80 -0.87 -8.38
CA ASP A 75 -3.36 -0.66 -8.40
C ASP A 75 -2.61 -1.74 -7.62
N VAL A 76 -1.33 -1.94 -7.98
CA VAL A 76 -0.41 -2.80 -7.22
C VAL A 76 0.77 -1.98 -6.75
N LEU A 77 0.89 -1.82 -5.43
CA LEU A 77 1.89 -1.00 -4.78
C LEU A 77 2.91 -1.87 -4.01
N SER A 78 4.19 -1.59 -4.22
CA SER A 78 5.32 -2.20 -3.51
C SER A 78 6.29 -1.09 -3.12
N GLY A 79 6.44 -0.82 -1.83
CA GLY A 79 7.48 0.09 -1.35
C GLY A 79 8.87 -0.47 -1.65
N ASP A 80 9.00 -1.78 -1.46
CA ASP A 80 10.28 -2.50 -1.43
C ASP A 80 11.11 -2.00 -0.23
N ALA A 81 12.43 -1.83 -0.35
CA ALA A 81 13.31 -1.65 0.80
C ALA A 81 13.40 -0.20 1.29
N GLY A 82 12.72 0.12 2.37
CA GLY A 82 12.79 1.38 3.07
C GLY A 82 11.59 1.54 3.99
N ASP A 83 11.43 2.73 4.56
CA ASP A 83 10.27 3.04 5.38
C ASP A 83 9.31 3.89 4.55
N ASP A 84 8.34 3.23 3.92
CA ASP A 84 7.57 3.78 2.81
C ASP A 84 6.17 4.26 3.21
N THR A 85 5.58 5.06 2.33
CA THR A 85 4.18 5.46 2.39
C THR A 85 3.46 5.00 1.13
N LEU A 86 2.46 4.15 1.30
CA LEU A 86 1.67 3.57 0.22
C LEU A 86 0.22 4.03 0.35
N ASP A 87 -0.35 4.62 -0.71
CA ASP A 87 -1.75 5.02 -0.80
C ASP A 87 -2.33 4.51 -2.12
N GLY A 88 -3.20 3.51 -2.07
CA GLY A 88 -3.80 2.95 -3.29
C GLY A 88 -4.69 3.97 -4.02
N GLY A 89 -5.34 4.87 -3.28
CA GLY A 89 -6.34 5.76 -3.83
C GLY A 89 -7.70 5.09 -3.95
N LEU A 90 -8.35 5.21 -5.12
CA LEU A 90 -9.68 4.70 -5.40
C LEU A 90 -9.61 3.41 -6.22
N GLY A 91 -10.35 2.39 -5.79
CA GLY A 91 -10.54 1.14 -6.54
C GLY A 91 -10.02 -0.03 -5.73
N ASP A 92 -9.91 -1.22 -6.32
CA ASP A 92 -9.54 -2.42 -5.56
C ASP A 92 -8.02 -2.65 -5.64
N ASP A 93 -7.30 -2.19 -4.62
CA ASP A 93 -5.83 -2.11 -4.63
C ASP A 93 -5.16 -3.29 -3.92
N VAL A 94 -3.90 -3.54 -4.30
CA VAL A 94 -3.04 -4.56 -3.70
C VAL A 94 -1.75 -3.94 -3.17
N TYR A 95 -1.55 -4.02 -1.87
CA TYR A 95 -0.31 -3.63 -1.20
C TYR A 95 0.54 -4.88 -0.97
N LEU A 96 1.78 -4.88 -1.47
CA LEU A 96 2.73 -5.99 -1.32
C LEU A 96 3.67 -5.73 -0.15
N LEU A 97 3.72 -6.65 0.81
CA LEU A 97 4.69 -6.63 1.91
C LEU A 97 5.57 -7.88 1.89
N ARG A 98 6.88 -7.68 2.04
CA ARG A 98 7.90 -8.73 2.12
C ARG A 98 8.81 -8.47 3.31
N LEU A 99 9.60 -9.49 3.64
CA LEU A 99 10.66 -9.34 4.63
C LEU A 99 11.80 -8.52 4.03
N GLY A 100 12.25 -7.50 4.75
CA GLY A 100 13.28 -6.57 4.30
C GLY A 100 12.71 -5.33 3.61
N ASP A 101 11.38 -5.18 3.58
CA ASP A 101 10.75 -3.97 3.07
C ASP A 101 11.00 -2.84 4.07
N GLY A 102 10.60 -2.97 5.33
CA GLY A 102 10.97 -2.02 6.38
C GLY A 102 9.78 -1.64 7.25
N HIS A 103 9.65 -0.34 7.56
CA HIS A 103 8.56 0.19 8.38
C HIS A 103 7.59 1.07 7.57
N ASP A 104 6.53 0.46 7.06
CA ASP A 104 5.64 1.09 6.07
C ASP A 104 4.36 1.65 6.68
N VAL A 105 3.82 2.68 6.02
CA VAL A 105 2.49 3.22 6.29
C VAL A 105 1.59 3.01 5.08
N ILE A 106 0.50 2.27 5.26
CA ILE A 106 -0.49 1.99 4.23
C ILE A 106 -1.75 2.80 4.51
N ARG A 107 -2.09 3.70 3.59
CA ARG A 107 -3.32 4.49 3.60
C ARG A 107 -4.27 3.90 2.59
N ASN A 108 -5.52 3.78 3.00
CA ASN A 108 -6.58 3.24 2.17
C ASN A 108 -7.73 4.22 2.11
N THR A 109 -8.17 4.60 0.90
CA THR A 109 -9.19 5.64 0.74
C THR A 109 -10.53 5.14 0.20
N GLY A 110 -10.59 3.91 -0.29
CA GLY A 110 -11.82 3.21 -0.70
C GLY A 110 -11.48 2.04 -1.63
N GLY A 111 -12.36 1.05 -1.72
CA GLY A 111 -12.05 -0.17 -2.46
C GLY A 111 -12.41 -1.43 -1.70
N ALA A 112 -12.22 -2.57 -2.36
CA ALA A 112 -12.07 -3.88 -1.72
C ALA A 112 -10.59 -4.30 -1.80
N ASP A 113 -9.82 -3.86 -0.81
CA ASP A 113 -8.37 -3.84 -0.89
C ASP A 113 -7.74 -5.08 -0.26
N THR A 114 -6.53 -5.40 -0.75
CA THR A 114 -5.77 -6.57 -0.32
C THR A 114 -4.38 -6.18 0.18
N LEU A 115 -4.06 -6.58 1.40
CA LEU A 115 -2.68 -6.65 1.88
C LEU A 115 -2.14 -8.05 1.59
N ARG A 116 -1.22 -8.15 0.63
CA ARG A 116 -0.61 -9.42 0.23
C ARG A 116 0.79 -9.54 0.80
N PHE A 117 1.01 -10.63 1.51
CA PHE A 117 2.29 -10.99 2.12
C PHE A 117 3.09 -11.92 1.21
N GLY A 118 4.37 -11.62 1.04
CA GLY A 118 5.32 -12.45 0.30
C GLY A 118 5.85 -13.66 1.08
N PRO A 119 6.77 -14.42 0.48
CA PRO A 119 7.30 -15.65 1.07
C PRO A 119 7.86 -15.46 2.49
N GLY A 120 7.57 -16.43 3.37
CA GLY A 120 8.07 -16.45 4.75
C GLY A 120 7.21 -15.65 5.75
N ILE A 121 6.17 -14.97 5.28
CA ILE A 121 5.16 -14.33 6.11
C ILE A 121 3.86 -15.15 5.99
N ASP A 122 3.49 -15.80 7.08
CA ASP A 122 2.33 -16.67 7.20
C ASP A 122 1.41 -16.18 8.33
N ALA A 123 0.14 -16.56 8.28
CA ALA A 123 -0.81 -16.21 9.35
C ALA A 123 -0.37 -16.67 10.75
N GLU A 124 0.45 -17.74 10.84
CA GLU A 124 0.96 -18.29 12.10
C GLU A 124 2.07 -17.44 12.74
N ASN A 125 2.83 -16.71 11.93
CA ASN A 125 3.98 -15.93 12.37
C ASN A 125 3.77 -14.41 12.28
N LEU A 126 2.62 -13.98 11.72
CA LEU A 126 2.14 -12.61 11.74
C LEU A 126 1.52 -12.24 13.08
N ARG A 127 1.74 -11.01 13.55
CA ARG A 127 1.03 -10.46 14.72
C ARG A 127 0.27 -9.20 14.35
N LEU A 128 -1.02 -9.19 14.65
CA LEU A 128 -1.90 -8.04 14.43
C LEU A 128 -2.18 -7.32 15.75
N ILE A 129 -1.88 -6.04 15.81
CA ILE A 129 -1.99 -5.23 17.02
C ILE A 129 -2.86 -4.01 16.73
N ARG A 130 -4.00 -3.89 17.41
CA ARG A 130 -4.77 -2.64 17.45
C ARG A 130 -4.04 -1.64 18.33
N THR A 131 -3.75 -0.46 17.80
CA THR A 131 -2.92 0.54 18.47
C THR A 131 -3.41 1.96 18.21
N SER A 132 -3.13 2.84 19.17
CA SER A 132 -3.27 4.29 19.04
C SER A 132 -1.90 4.99 18.97
N THR A 133 -0.83 4.22 18.82
CA THR A 133 0.54 4.75 18.72
C THR A 133 0.64 5.68 17.51
N PRO A 134 1.20 6.89 17.69
CA PRO A 134 1.47 7.78 16.58
C PRO A 134 2.31 7.08 15.51
N LEU A 135 2.01 7.37 14.25
CA LEU A 135 2.80 6.87 13.12
C LEU A 135 4.25 7.33 13.26
N PRO A 136 5.23 6.55 12.76
CA PRO A 136 6.54 7.11 12.47
C PRO A 136 6.32 8.35 11.57
N ALA A 137 6.91 9.48 11.93
CA ALA A 137 6.59 10.77 11.34
C ALA A 137 7.04 10.83 9.86
N LYS A 138 6.14 10.50 8.93
CA LYS A 138 6.32 10.67 7.47
C LYS A 138 5.00 11.08 6.82
N GLU A 139 4.91 12.35 6.43
CA GLU A 139 3.77 12.95 5.72
C GLU A 139 4.26 13.46 4.36
N PHE A 140 4.18 12.64 3.31
CA PHE A 140 4.62 13.06 1.97
C PHE A 140 3.45 13.39 1.02
N PHE A 141 2.25 12.83 1.23
CA PHE A 141 1.05 13.20 0.47
C PHE A 141 0.01 13.90 1.34
N GLN A 142 0.08 15.23 1.33
CA GLN A 142 -0.86 16.21 1.88
C GLN A 142 -1.00 16.32 3.42
N PRO A 143 -0.94 17.57 3.97
CA PRO A 143 -1.16 17.86 5.39
C PRO A 143 -2.64 18.12 5.79
N THR A 144 -3.62 17.85 4.91
CA THR A 144 -5.01 18.31 5.08
C THR A 144 -5.96 17.27 5.67
N THR A 145 -5.68 15.98 5.54
CA THR A 145 -6.42 14.93 6.26
C THR A 145 -5.66 14.60 7.54
N ARG A 146 -6.15 15.14 8.66
CA ARG A 146 -5.77 14.62 9.98
C ARG A 146 -6.31 13.21 10.11
N PHE A 147 -5.56 12.23 9.62
CA PHE A 147 -5.82 10.83 9.90
C PHE A 147 -5.75 10.64 11.40
N SER A 148 -6.78 10.00 11.94
CA SER A 148 -6.83 9.68 13.35
C SER A 148 -5.98 8.41 13.55
N VAL A 149 -4.76 8.59 14.03
CA VAL A 149 -3.93 7.45 14.45
C VAL A 149 -4.49 6.73 15.68
N ALA A 150 -5.62 7.20 16.24
CA ALA A 150 -6.19 6.72 17.48
C ALA A 150 -6.70 5.27 17.41
N ASP A 151 -6.96 4.75 16.20
CA ASP A 151 -7.56 3.42 16.03
C ASP A 151 -7.00 2.64 14.83
N SER A 152 -5.68 2.46 14.85
CA SER A 152 -4.89 1.89 13.76
C SER A 152 -4.68 0.39 13.95
N LEU A 153 -4.42 -0.31 12.84
CA LEU A 153 -3.87 -1.66 12.85
C LEU A 153 -2.36 -1.57 12.61
N MET A 154 -1.57 -2.19 13.48
CA MET A 154 -0.15 -2.42 13.28
C MET A 154 0.07 -3.91 13.02
N VAL A 155 0.59 -4.20 11.84
CA VAL A 155 0.98 -5.53 11.40
C VAL A 155 2.45 -5.70 11.73
N VAL A 156 2.80 -6.67 12.57
CA VAL A 156 4.20 -6.98 12.91
C VAL A 156 4.62 -8.25 12.19
N LEU A 157 5.64 -8.12 11.35
CA LEU A 157 6.21 -9.18 10.53
C LEU A 157 7.17 -10.07 11.35
N PRO A 158 7.49 -11.30 10.89
CA PRO A 158 8.35 -12.25 11.59
C PRO A 158 9.76 -11.76 11.95
N ASN A 159 10.32 -10.87 11.14
CA ASN A 159 11.63 -10.22 11.37
C ASN A 159 11.55 -9.00 12.29
N GLY A 160 10.35 -8.59 12.73
CA GLY A 160 10.14 -7.42 13.60
C GLY A 160 9.82 -6.12 12.85
N GLU A 161 9.85 -6.14 11.51
CA GLU A 161 9.32 -5.07 10.66
C GLU A 161 7.82 -4.86 10.89
N GLN A 162 7.33 -3.67 10.55
CA GLN A 162 6.00 -3.24 10.94
C GLN A 162 5.35 -2.48 9.80
N ALA A 163 4.08 -2.78 9.51
CA ALA A 163 3.25 -1.97 8.63
C ALA A 163 2.10 -1.38 9.44
N TRP A 164 1.91 -0.06 9.34
CA TRP A 164 0.81 0.66 9.97
C TRP A 164 -0.28 0.95 8.96
N ILE A 165 -1.51 0.61 9.35
CA ILE A 165 -2.71 0.97 8.60
C ILE A 165 -3.52 1.90 9.52
N PRO A 166 -3.40 3.22 9.33
CA PRO A 166 -4.09 4.22 10.14
C PRO A 166 -5.61 4.07 10.00
N ASP A 167 -6.36 4.45 11.04
CA ASP A 167 -7.83 4.44 11.05
C ASP A 167 -8.49 3.09 10.69
N TYR A 168 -7.75 1.97 10.70
CA TYR A 168 -8.23 0.66 10.23
C TYR A 168 -9.55 0.22 10.88
N PHE A 169 -9.72 0.48 12.18
CA PHE A 169 -10.92 0.07 12.92
C PHE A 169 -11.99 1.17 13.01
N ALA A 170 -11.64 2.41 12.64
CA ALA A 170 -12.55 3.55 12.61
C ALA A 170 -13.13 3.83 11.22
N SER A 171 -12.48 3.32 10.16
CA SER A 171 -12.88 3.48 8.77
C SER A 171 -13.61 2.24 8.23
N GLU A 172 -14.63 2.50 7.42
CA GLU A 172 -15.27 1.46 6.59
C GLU A 172 -14.38 1.06 5.42
N ASN A 173 -13.48 1.94 4.97
CA ASN A 173 -12.58 1.76 3.83
C ASN A 173 -11.21 1.26 4.30
N ALA A 174 -11.17 0.18 5.06
CA ALA A 174 -9.91 -0.32 5.61
C ALA A 174 -9.70 -1.74 5.16
N ILE A 175 -8.49 -2.03 4.65
CA ILE A 175 -8.10 -3.27 3.99
C ILE A 175 -8.94 -4.48 4.40
N GLU A 176 -9.69 -4.97 3.42
CA GLU A 176 -10.72 -5.99 3.56
C GLU A 176 -10.14 -7.40 3.53
N THR A 177 -9.00 -7.60 2.85
CA THR A 177 -8.40 -8.93 2.67
C THR A 177 -6.92 -8.94 3.05
N LEU A 178 -6.53 -9.93 3.86
CA LEU A 178 -5.14 -10.32 4.08
C LEU A 178 -4.87 -11.58 3.25
N GLU A 179 -3.87 -11.53 2.38
CA GLU A 179 -3.53 -12.59 1.45
C GLU A 179 -2.12 -13.13 1.71
N PHE A 180 -1.96 -14.44 1.91
CA PHE A 180 -0.68 -15.07 2.23
C PHE A 180 -0.27 -16.07 1.16
N GLU A 181 1.03 -16.11 0.84
CA GLU A 181 1.61 -17.20 0.07
C GLU A 181 1.84 -18.42 0.98
N ASN A 182 1.08 -19.48 0.78
CA ASN A 182 1.24 -20.72 1.53
C ASN A 182 2.54 -21.45 1.13
N GLY A 183 3.02 -22.35 2.00
CA GLY A 183 4.23 -23.15 1.78
C GLY A 183 4.25 -24.10 0.55
N ARG A 184 3.26 -24.00 -0.36
CA ARG A 184 3.23 -24.67 -1.68
C ARG A 184 3.07 -23.68 -2.85
N GLY A 185 3.18 -22.38 -2.62
CA GLY A 185 2.98 -21.33 -3.64
C GLY A 185 1.51 -21.06 -4.00
N GLY A 186 0.56 -21.45 -3.15
CA GLY A 186 -0.85 -21.11 -3.28
C GLY A 186 -1.24 -19.97 -2.34
N ILE A 187 -2.42 -19.38 -2.53
CA ILE A 187 -2.88 -18.22 -1.77
C ILE A 187 -3.91 -18.62 -0.69
N SER A 188 -3.78 -18.12 0.53
CA SER A 188 -4.85 -18.12 1.55
C SER A 188 -5.35 -16.70 1.84
N ARG A 189 -6.63 -16.55 2.17
CA ARG A 189 -7.27 -15.25 2.42
C ARG A 189 -7.94 -15.21 3.77
N ILE A 190 -7.74 -14.11 4.50
CA ILE A 190 -8.44 -13.77 5.73
C ILE A 190 -9.13 -12.42 5.51
N TYR A 191 -10.43 -12.36 5.77
CA TYR A 191 -11.19 -11.13 5.66
C TYR A 191 -11.03 -10.25 6.91
N LYS A 192 -11.29 -8.94 6.76
CA LYS A 192 -11.21 -7.89 7.78
C LYS A 192 -11.44 -8.47 9.17
N VAL A 193 -10.39 -8.42 9.99
CA VAL A 193 -10.40 -9.05 11.30
C VAL A 193 -11.28 -8.18 12.19
N ALA A 194 -12.53 -8.60 12.39
CA ALA A 194 -13.54 -7.78 13.03
C ALA A 194 -13.06 -7.29 14.41
N SER A 195 -13.15 -5.98 14.64
CA SER A 195 -13.09 -5.40 15.98
C SER A 195 -14.08 -6.14 16.89
N PRO A 196 -13.73 -6.49 18.14
CA PRO A 196 -14.76 -6.73 19.13
C PRO A 196 -15.51 -5.40 19.34
N ILE A 197 -16.68 -5.28 18.72
CA ILE A 197 -17.56 -4.13 18.91
C ILE A 197 -18.05 -4.17 20.36
N CYS A 198 -17.42 -3.43 21.29
CA CYS A 198 -17.99 -3.18 22.62
C CYS A 198 -19.20 -2.24 22.45
N ARG A 199 -20.41 -2.81 22.25
CA ARG A 199 -21.65 -2.07 22.00
C ARG A 199 -22.50 -1.82 23.26
N VAL A 200 -21.89 -1.63 24.43
CA VAL A 200 -22.66 -1.30 25.66
C VAL A 200 -21.89 -0.42 26.66
N PRO A 201 -22.47 0.66 27.22
CA PRO A 201 -21.73 1.64 28.02
C PRO A 201 -21.41 1.24 29.47
N ARG A 202 -21.68 0.00 29.92
CA ARG A 202 -21.66 -0.34 31.36
C ARG A 202 -21.07 -1.70 31.74
N THR A 203 -20.33 -2.36 30.85
CA THR A 203 -19.59 -3.59 31.19
C THR A 203 -18.09 -3.35 30.95
N PRO A 204 -17.19 -3.70 31.89
CA PRO A 204 -15.77 -3.62 31.64
C PRO A 204 -15.44 -4.55 30.47
N CYS A 205 -14.89 -4.00 29.37
CA CYS A 205 -14.42 -4.82 28.26
C CYS A 205 -13.36 -5.78 28.83
N ARG A 206 -13.62 -7.09 28.74
CA ARG A 206 -12.61 -8.11 29.06
C ARG A 206 -11.42 -7.84 28.14
N ALA A 207 -10.22 -7.75 28.68
CA ALA A 207 -8.99 -7.62 27.89
C ALA A 207 -8.98 -8.64 26.75
N PRO A 208 -8.49 -8.28 25.54
CA PRO A 208 -8.54 -9.18 24.40
C PRO A 208 -7.79 -10.46 24.76
N ARG A 209 -8.51 -11.59 24.75
CA ARG A 209 -7.86 -12.88 24.49
C ARG A 209 -7.25 -12.74 23.10
N ALA A 210 -5.99 -13.19 22.94
CA ALA A 210 -5.31 -13.24 21.66
C ALA A 210 -6.29 -13.57 20.52
N MET A 211 -6.37 -12.68 19.54
CA MET A 211 -7.31 -12.77 18.43
C MET A 211 -7.06 -14.11 17.74
N THR A 212 -7.98 -15.05 17.91
CA THR A 212 -7.86 -16.38 17.33
C THR A 212 -8.26 -16.24 15.87
N VAL A 213 -7.27 -16.31 14.99
CA VAL A 213 -7.46 -16.55 13.57
C VAL A 213 -8.18 -17.90 13.44
N ILE A 214 -9.36 -17.90 12.83
CA ILE A 214 -10.09 -19.14 12.57
C ILE A 214 -9.57 -19.67 11.24
N TRP A 215 -8.95 -20.85 11.29
CA TRP A 215 -8.44 -21.63 10.15
C TRP A 215 -9.56 -22.15 9.25
#